data_AF-A8UW37-F1
#
_entry.id   AF-A8UW37-F1
#
_cell.length_a   1.000
_cell.length_b   1.000
_cell.length_c   1.000
_cell.angle_alpha   90.00
_cell.angle_beta   90.00
_cell.angle_gamma   90.00
#
_symmetry.space_group_name_H-M   'P 1'
#
loop_
_entity.id
_entity.type
_entity.pdbx_description
1 polymer ?
#
loop_
_entity_poly.entity_id
_entity_poly.type
_entity_poly.pdbx_seq_one_letter_code
_entity_poly.pdbx_strand_id
1 'polypeptide(L)' 'MVNTLWLVRKLGDFSSELLSDDDIVVLIQDGVLRWPTRKGWFVCKEDALARGLRVPEDIMKSYDEIVDLVEKANRVVVW' A
#
# COMPACT_ATOMS: atom_id res chain seq x y z
N MET A 1 -0.10 -9.53 13.63
CA MET A 1 0.09 -8.16 14.15
C MET A 1 0.89 -7.41 13.10
N VAL A 2 0.36 -6.34 12.54
CA VAL A 2 1.11 -5.48 11.59
C VAL A 2 1.71 -4.36 12.44
N ASN A 3 3.02 -4.10 12.32
CA ASN A 3 3.62 -3.08 13.19
C ASN A 3 3.25 -1.67 12.68
N THR A 4 3.76 -1.28 11.51
CA THR A 4 3.37 -0.05 10.84
C THR A 4 2.74 -0.36 9.48
N LEU A 5 1.54 0.18 9.25
CA LEU A 5 0.90 0.21 7.94
C LEU A 5 1.05 1.61 7.35
N TRP A 6 1.58 1.69 6.14
CA TRP A 6 1.73 2.92 5.38
C TRP A 6 0.69 2.97 4.27
N LEU A 7 -0.16 3.99 4.27
CA LEU A 7 -1.10 4.28 3.19
C LEU A 7 -0.55 5.43 2.36
N VAL A 8 -0.02 5.12 1.17
CA VAL A 8 0.64 6.10 0.30
C VAL A 8 -0.28 6.49 -0.84
N ARG A 9 -0.70 7.75 -0.86
CA ARG A 9 -1.73 8.28 -1.77
C ARG A 9 -1.17 8.88 -3.06
N LYS A 10 0.10 9.31 -3.05
CA LYS A 10 0.70 10.06 -4.16
C LYS A 10 2.16 9.70 -4.39
N LEU A 11 2.61 9.93 -5.62
CA LEU A 11 3.96 9.66 -6.14
C LEU A 11 5.09 10.53 -5.53
N GLY A 12 4.77 11.50 -4.67
CA GLY A 12 5.69 12.53 -4.20
C GLY A 12 6.83 12.03 -3.30
N ASP A 13 7.28 12.91 -2.41
CA ASP A 13 8.34 12.82 -1.39
C ASP A 13 8.36 11.58 -0.46
N PHE A 14 7.58 10.53 -0.75
CA PHE A 14 7.63 9.25 -0.06
C PHE A 14 8.98 8.56 -0.26
N SER A 15 9.86 8.73 0.72
CA SER A 15 11.12 8.02 0.80
C SER A 15 10.92 6.64 1.40
N SER A 16 11.25 5.61 0.63
CA SER A 16 11.25 4.21 1.10
C SER A 16 12.31 3.93 2.17
N GLU A 17 13.24 4.86 2.40
CA GLU A 17 14.25 4.78 3.46
C GLU A 17 13.67 4.93 4.87
N LEU A 18 12.46 5.52 4.98
CA LEU A 18 11.76 5.65 6.26
C LEU A 18 11.11 4.34 6.73
N LEU A 19 11.08 3.33 5.87
CA LEU A 19 10.37 2.09 6.12
C LEU A 19 11.27 1.06 6.81
N SER A 20 10.73 0.41 7.84
CA SER A 20 11.35 -0.78 8.41
C SER A 20 11.10 -2.01 7.54
N ASP A 21 11.88 -3.08 7.74
CA ASP A 21 11.76 -4.33 6.97
C ASP A 21 10.38 -5.02 7.14
N ASP A 22 9.75 -4.83 8.30
CA ASP A 22 8.48 -5.44 8.67
C ASP A 22 7.26 -4.54 8.39
N ASP A 23 7.49 -3.34 7.84
CA ASP A 23 6.43 -2.40 7.52
C ASP A 23 5.64 -2.87 6.29
N ILE A 24 4.32 -2.72 6.36
CA ILE A 24 3.44 -2.95 5.21
C ILE A 24 3.15 -1.61 4.54
N VAL A 25 3.27 -1.58 3.22
CA VAL A 25 2.91 -0.41 2.41
C VAL A 25 1.74 -0.78 1.50
N VAL A 26 0.71 0.04 1.51
CA VAL A 26 -0.39 -0.05 0.56
C VAL A 26 -0.43 1.25 -0.24
N LEU A 27 -0.24 1.13 -1.54
CA LEU A 27 -0.39 2.21 -2.49
C LEU A 27 -1.87 2.36 -2.80
N ILE A 28 -2.42 3.56 -2.59
CA ILE A 28 -3.83 3.90 -2.84
C ILE A 28 -3.90 5.16 -3.69
N GLN A 29 -5.06 5.47 -4.25
CA GLN A 29 -5.26 6.63 -5.13
C GLN A 29 -4.16 6.69 -6.21
N ASP A 30 -3.54 7.85 -6.45
CA ASP A 30 -2.48 8.00 -7.46
C ASP A 30 -1.19 7.29 -7.07
N GLY A 31 -1.05 6.86 -5.80
CA GLY A 31 0.06 6.06 -5.33
C GLY A 31 0.21 4.75 -6.09
N VAL A 32 -0.88 4.15 -6.59
CA VAL A 32 -0.84 2.89 -7.37
C VAL A 32 -0.09 3.02 -8.70
N LEU A 33 0.17 4.25 -9.17
CA LEU A 33 1.03 4.49 -10.33
C LEU A 33 2.51 4.18 -10.02
N ARG A 34 2.88 4.03 -8.74
CA ARG A 34 4.16 3.48 -8.31
C ARG A 34 4.07 1.95 -8.32
N TRP A 35 5.08 1.28 -8.86
CA TRP A 35 5.11 -0.19 -8.85
C TRP A 35 5.67 -0.71 -7.52
N PRO A 36 5.09 -1.76 -6.90
CA PRO A 36 5.67 -2.42 -5.74
C PRO A 36 7.04 -3.03 -6.07
N THR A 37 8.09 -2.58 -5.40
CA THR A 37 9.47 -3.04 -5.69
C THR A 37 10.00 -4.06 -4.68
N ARG A 38 9.28 -4.33 -3.59
CA ARG A 38 9.72 -5.22 -2.51
C ARG A 38 8.55 -5.92 -1.82
N LYS A 39 8.85 -6.98 -1.06
CA LYS A 39 7.89 -7.71 -0.24
C LYS A 39 7.23 -6.76 0.78
N GLY A 40 5.96 -7.01 1.09
CA GLY A 40 5.19 -6.18 2.01
C GLY A 40 4.60 -4.91 1.37
N TRP A 41 4.78 -4.72 0.07
CA TRP A 41 4.13 -3.67 -0.69
C TRP A 41 2.97 -4.22 -1.48
N PHE A 42 1.85 -3.53 -1.40
CA PHE A 42 0.61 -3.87 -2.07
C PHE A 42 0.06 -2.63 -2.78
N VAL A 43 -0.83 -2.86 -3.73
CA VAL A 43 -1.66 -1.81 -4.34
C VAL A 43 -3.12 -2.04 -4.01
N CYS A 44 -3.87 -0.95 -3.87
CA CYS A 44 -5.32 -1.02 -3.84
C CYS A 44 -5.83 -1.48 -5.21
N LYS A 45 -6.58 -2.57 -5.19
CA LYS A 45 -7.15 -3.21 -6.39
C LYS A 45 -8.06 -2.26 -7.14
N GLU A 46 -8.99 -1.62 -6.44
CA GLU A 46 -10.00 -0.73 -7.00
C GLU A 46 -9.34 0.50 -7.64
N ASP A 47 -8.35 1.08 -6.98
CA ASP A 47 -7.61 2.24 -7.50
C ASP A 47 -6.74 1.90 -8.71
N ALA A 48 -6.11 0.72 -8.71
CA ALA A 48 -5.31 0.25 -9.84
C ALA A 48 -6.20 0.00 -11.07
N LEU A 49 -7.35 -0.67 -10.87
CA LEU A 49 -8.32 -0.92 -11.94
C LEU A 49 -8.92 0.38 -12.49
N ALA A 50 -9.25 1.35 -11.61
CA ALA A 50 -9.76 2.66 -12.02
C ALA A 50 -8.75 3.45 -12.87
N ARG A 51 -7.44 3.20 -12.71
CA ARG A 51 -6.36 3.79 -13.52
C ARG A 51 -5.95 2.95 -14.73
N GLY A 52 -6.65 1.84 -14.99
CA GLY A 52 -6.37 0.95 -16.12
C GLY A 52 -5.08 0.14 -15.97
N LEU A 53 -4.56 -0.01 -14.75
CA LEU A 53 -3.35 -0.79 -14.49
C LEU A 53 -3.67 -2.29 -14.48
N ARG A 54 -2.72 -3.08 -15.00
CA ARG A 54 -2.73 -4.54 -14.86
C ARG A 54 -1.69 -4.92 -13.83
N VAL A 55 -2.15 -5.31 -12.65
CA VAL A 55 -1.29 -5.69 -11.53
C VAL A 55 -1.53 -7.16 -11.20
N PRO A 56 -0.50 -7.93 -10.84
CA PRO A 56 -0.64 -9.29 -10.32
C PRO A 56 -1.53 -9.36 -9.05
N GLU A 57 -2.38 -10.39 -8.93
CA GLU A 57 -3.33 -10.51 -7.81
C GLU A 57 -2.65 -10.69 -6.44
N ASP A 58 -1.45 -11.27 -6.40
CA ASP A 58 -0.68 -11.53 -5.18
C ASP A 58 -0.18 -10.26 -4.46
N ILE A 59 -0.09 -9.15 -5.20
CA ILE A 59 0.27 -7.83 -4.67
C ILE A 59 -0.91 -6.85 -4.66
N MET A 60 -2.13 -7.33 -4.91
CA MET A 60 -3.35 -6.54 -4.80
C MET A 60 -4.04 -6.74 -3.45
N LYS A 61 -4.64 -5.65 -2.96
CA LYS A 61 -5.53 -5.64 -1.80
C LYS A 61 -6.79 -4.86 -2.13
N SER A 62 -7.96 -5.44 -1.88
CA SER A 62 -9.24 -4.72 -1.91
C SER A 62 -9.34 -3.72 -0.76
N TYR A 63 -10.26 -2.76 -0.85
CA TYR A 63 -10.51 -1.84 0.27
C TYR A 63 -10.89 -2.58 1.57
N ASP A 64 -11.66 -3.65 1.49
CA ASP A 64 -12.02 -4.46 2.66
C ASP A 64 -10.77 -5.10 3.31
N GLU A 65 -9.85 -5.63 2.50
CA GLU A 65 -8.58 -6.16 3.01
C GLU A 65 -7.68 -5.07 3.61
N ILE A 66 -7.75 -3.84 3.09
CA ILE A 66 -7.00 -2.70 3.62
C ILE A 66 -7.57 -2.26 4.97
N VAL A 67 -8.90 -2.25 5.13
CA VAL A 67 -9.56 -1.99 6.42
C VAL A 67 -9.09 -3.02 7.46
N ASP A 68 -9.09 -4.30 7.07
CA ASP A 68 -8.57 -5.41 7.87
C ASP A 68 -7.11 -5.18 8.32
N LEU A 69 -6.26 -4.63 7.45
CA LEU A 69 -4.88 -4.28 7.78
C LEU A 69 -4.80 -3.10 8.74
N VAL A 70 -5.64 -2.08 8.56
CA VAL A 70 -5.73 -0.90 9.44
C VAL A 70 -6.11 -1.33 10.86
N GLU A 71 -7.10 -2.21 11.01
CA GLU A 71 -7.54 -2.72 12.33
C GLU A 71 -6.46 -3.56 13.02
N LYS A 72 -5.62 -4.26 12.25
CA LYS A 72 -4.53 -5.12 12.76
C LYS A 72 -3.21 -4.39 12.96
N ALA A 73 -3.12 -3.11 12.57
CA ALA A 73 -1.91 -2.30 12.65
C ALA A 73 -1.77 -1.63 14.02
N ASN A 74 -0.57 -1.70 14.60
CA ASN A 74 -0.26 -0.94 15.81
C ASN A 74 -0.18 0.57 15.52
N ARG A 75 0.25 0.92 14.30
CA ARG A 75 0.36 2.29 13.81
C ARG A 75 0.00 2.37 12.34
N VAL A 76 -0.76 3.40 11.97
CA VAL A 76 -1.03 3.76 10.57
C VAL A 76 -0.38 5.10 10.27
N VAL A 77 0.38 5.16 9.17
CA VAL A 77 0.95 6.39 8.63
C VAL A 77 0.33 6.66 7.27
N VAL A 78 -0.20 7.86 7.09
CA VAL A 78 -0.78 8.30 5.82
C VAL A 78 0.17 9.30 5.17
N TRP A 79 0.57 9.01 3.94
CA TRP A 79 1.41 9.86 3.10
C TRP A 79 0.60 10.33 1.89
#